data_AF-A0A937YKL2-F1
#
_entry.id   AF-A0A937YKL2-F1
#
_cell.length_a   1.000
_cell.length_b   1.000
_cell.length_c   1.000
_cell.angle_alpha   90.00
_cell.angle_beta   90.00
_cell.angle_gamma   90.00
#
_symmetry.space_group_name_H-M   'P 1'
#
loop_
_entity.id
_entity.type
_entity.pdbx_description
1 polymer ?
#
loop_
_entity_poly.entity_id
_entity_poly.type
_entity_poly.pdbx_seq_one_letter_code
_entity_poly.pdbx_strand_id
1 'polypeptide(L)'
;MSATLDYLYPSAVRGLIIPRLVFPSRGVPVDEVALKANLPILERHLTIFDEALAESRFFAGDALSLADLFVLPIIPYLGMVSESQPMLKQRTRLMRWQDVMLARQSAPATEPKLAA
;
A
#
# COMPACT_ATOMS: atom_id res chain seq x y z
N MET A 1 -8.99 13.69 -10.24
CA MET A 1 -7.73 12.96 -10.04
C MET A 1 -7.77 12.35 -8.64
N SER A 2 -7.57 11.04 -8.55
CA SER A 2 -7.61 10.25 -7.31
C SER A 2 -6.19 9.92 -6.86
N ALA A 3 -5.81 10.34 -5.65
CA ALA A 3 -4.49 10.03 -5.07
C ALA A 3 -4.21 8.53 -5.04
N THR A 4 -5.23 7.71 -4.80
CA THR A 4 -5.07 6.26 -4.77
C THR A 4 -5.01 5.65 -6.16
N LEU A 5 -5.94 5.98 -7.06
CA LEU A 5 -6.03 5.31 -8.37
C LEU A 5 -4.99 5.83 -9.38
N ASP A 6 -4.72 7.14 -9.40
CA ASP A 6 -3.84 7.75 -10.39
C ASP A 6 -2.35 7.73 -9.97
N TYR A 7 -2.06 7.58 -8.67
CA TYR A 7 -0.68 7.64 -8.14
C TYR A 7 -0.27 6.38 -7.37
N LEU A 8 -0.94 6.07 -6.25
CA LEU A 8 -0.51 4.97 -5.40
C LEU A 8 -0.68 3.60 -6.08
N TYR A 9 -1.77 3.39 -6.80
CA TYR A 9 -2.09 2.11 -7.44
C TYR A 9 -1.08 1.75 -8.55
N PRO A 10 -0.70 2.65 -9.47
CA PRO A 10 0.38 2.39 -10.42
C PRO A 10 1.70 2.01 -9.75
N SER A 11 2.14 2.75 -8.73
CA SER A 11 3.46 2.52 -8.14
C SER A 11 3.49 1.33 -7.17
N ALA A 12 2.45 1.15 -6.36
CA ALA A 12 2.39 0.08 -5.36
C ALA A 12 1.87 -1.22 -5.99
N VAL A 13 0.67 -1.19 -6.56
CA VAL A 13 -0.03 -2.41 -7.00
C VAL A 13 0.57 -2.96 -8.28
N ARG A 14 0.61 -2.14 -9.35
CA ARG A 14 1.15 -2.57 -10.64
C ARG A 14 2.68 -2.60 -10.65
N GLY A 15 3.31 -1.66 -9.95
CA GLY A 15 4.76 -1.48 -9.98
C GLY A 15 5.54 -2.36 -8.99
N LEU A 16 4.89 -2.98 -8.00
CA LEU A 16 5.59 -3.81 -7.01
C LEU A 16 4.80 -5.05 -6.56
N ILE A 17 3.59 -4.89 -6.05
CA ILE A 17 2.79 -5.99 -5.44
C ILE A 17 2.51 -7.09 -6.45
N ILE A 18 1.93 -6.76 -7.61
CA ILE A 18 1.59 -7.76 -8.65
C ILE A 18 2.87 -8.44 -9.18
N PRO A 19 3.93 -7.70 -9.58
CA PRO A 19 5.19 -8.31 -9.98
C PRO A 19 5.78 -9.26 -8.94
N ARG A 20 5.76 -8.92 -7.65
CA ARG A 20 6.39 -9.75 -6.61
C ARG A 20 5.52 -10.88 -6.10
N LEU A 21 4.21 -10.67 -5.95
CA LEU A 21 3.31 -11.62 -5.29
C LEU A 21 2.48 -12.46 -6.27
N VAL A 22 2.25 -11.98 -7.49
CA VAL A 22 1.32 -12.63 -8.44
C VAL A 22 2.02 -13.20 -9.67
N PHE A 23 3.01 -12.51 -10.24
CA PHE A 23 3.69 -12.99 -11.43
C PHE A 23 4.42 -14.34 -11.23
N PRO A 24 5.11 -14.61 -10.11
CA PRO A 24 5.81 -15.88 -9.91
C PRO A 24 4.88 -17.10 -9.96
N SER A 25 3.70 -17.03 -9.34
CA SER A 25 2.72 -18.12 -9.36
C SER A 25 2.05 -18.33 -10.71
N ARG A 26 2.20 -17.38 -11.64
CA ARG A 26 1.64 -17.43 -12.99
C ARG A 26 2.70 -17.69 -14.07
N GLY A 27 3.96 -17.91 -13.69
CA GLY A 27 5.06 -18.09 -14.65
C GLY A 27 5.32 -16.85 -15.52
N VAL A 28 4.90 -15.67 -15.06
CA VAL A 28 5.15 -14.41 -15.76
C VAL A 28 6.50 -13.86 -15.30
N PRO A 29 7.43 -13.51 -16.21
CA PRO A 29 8.70 -12.92 -15.81
C PRO A 29 8.51 -11.50 -15.25
N VAL A 30 9.30 -11.15 -14.25
CA VAL A 30 9.35 -9.80 -13.67
C VAL A 30 10.36 -8.95 -14.43
N ASP A 31 9.95 -7.77 -14.89
CA ASP A 31 10.86 -6.76 -15.42
C ASP A 31 11.56 -6.05 -14.23
N GLU A 32 12.73 -6.58 -13.87
CA GLU A 32 13.53 -6.04 -12.75
C GLU A 32 14.03 -4.62 -13.00
N VAL A 33 14.21 -4.20 -14.26
CA VAL A 33 14.65 -2.84 -14.58
C VAL A 33 13.52 -1.85 -14.31
N ALA A 34 12.32 -2.15 -14.82
CA ALA A 34 11.14 -1.33 -14.58
C ALA A 34 10.74 -1.29 -13.09
N LEU A 35 10.81 -2.43 -12.40
CA LEU A 35 10.53 -2.51 -10.96
C LEU A 35 11.49 -1.63 -10.16
N LYS A 36 12.81 -1.72 -10.40
CA LYS A 36 13.81 -0.89 -9.72
C LYS A 36 13.61 0.59 -9.99
N ALA A 37 13.27 0.97 -11.23
CA ALA A 37 12.95 2.35 -11.58
C ALA A 37 11.69 2.89 -10.88
N ASN A 38 10.75 2.01 -10.52
CA ASN A 38 9.53 2.37 -9.81
C ASN A 38 9.73 2.55 -8.29
N LEU A 39 10.75 1.94 -7.67
CA LEU A 39 10.95 2.02 -6.21
C LEU A 39 11.04 3.45 -5.66
N PRO A 40 11.80 4.40 -6.27
CA PRO A 40 11.84 5.78 -5.78
C PRO A 40 10.49 6.51 -5.90
N ILE A 41 9.66 6.14 -6.88
CA ILE A 41 8.31 6.71 -7.08
C ILE A 41 7.40 6.23 -5.95
N LEU A 42 7.42 4.93 -5.65
CA LEU A 42 6.67 4.36 -4.55
C LEU A 42 7.08 4.98 -3.21
N GLU A 43 8.39 5.11 -2.95
CA GLU A 43 8.92 5.74 -1.74
C GLU A 43 8.36 7.16 -1.56
N ARG A 44 8.37 7.96 -2.63
CA ARG A 44 7.80 9.31 -2.62
C ARG A 44 6.30 9.31 -2.33
N HIS A 45 5.54 8.42 -2.98
CA HIS A 45 4.10 8.33 -2.73
C HIS A 45 3.83 7.95 -1.27
N LEU A 46 4.52 6.95 -0.71
CA LEU A 46 4.36 6.57 0.69
C LEU A 46 4.70 7.71 1.65
N THR A 47 5.72 8.52 1.36
CA THR A 47 6.00 9.75 2.14
C THR A 47 4.82 10.71 2.15
N ILE A 48 4.22 11.00 0.99
CA ILE A 48 3.08 11.93 0.89
C ILE A 48 1.87 11.40 1.68
N PHE A 49 1.60 10.09 1.63
CA PHE A 49 0.52 9.48 2.40
C PHE A 49 0.79 9.52 3.91
N ASP A 50 2.03 9.34 4.36
CA ASP A 50 2.40 9.47 5.77
C ASP A 50 2.26 10.93 6.26
N GLU A 51 2.72 11.89 5.46
CA GLU A 51 2.59 13.32 5.74
C GLU A 51 1.13 13.78 5.81
N ALA A 52 0.26 13.25 4.94
CA ALA A 52 -1.18 13.56 4.98
C ALA A 52 -1.84 13.17 6.31
N LEU A 53 -1.31 12.15 7.00
CA LEU A 53 -1.77 11.71 8.33
C LEU A 53 -1.14 12.50 9.49
N ALA A 54 -0.38 13.55 9.19
CA ALA A 54 0.09 14.49 10.20
C ALA A 54 -1.00 15.43 10.68
N GLU A 55 -1.90 15.83 9.77
CA GLU A 55 -2.92 16.84 10.02
C GLU A 55 -4.21 16.27 10.62
N SER A 56 -4.48 14.97 10.44
CA SER A 56 -5.73 14.35 10.88
C SER A 56 -5.60 12.84 11.09
N ARG A 57 -6.63 12.23 11.67
CA ARG A 57 -6.65 10.79 11.98
C ARG A 57 -6.77 9.88 10.74
N PHE A 58 -7.46 10.35 9.71
CA PHE A 58 -7.75 9.63 8.46
C PHE A 58 -7.46 10.52 7.26
N PHE A 59 -7.38 9.96 6.05
CA PHE A 59 -6.94 10.75 4.88
C PHE A 59 -7.87 11.91 4.47
N ALA A 60 -9.11 11.92 4.96
CA ALA A 60 -10.10 12.97 4.67
C ALA A 60 -10.57 13.73 5.92
N GLY A 61 -9.81 13.68 7.03
CA GLY A 61 -10.13 14.35 8.29
C GLY A 61 -10.23 13.39 9.47
N ASP A 62 -11.05 13.72 10.47
CA ASP A 62 -11.10 12.96 11.72
C ASP A 62 -12.08 11.76 11.69
N ALA A 63 -12.85 11.64 10.62
CA ALA A 63 -13.77 10.53 10.39
C ALA A 63 -13.25 9.61 9.26
N LEU A 64 -13.53 8.31 9.40
CA LEU A 64 -13.26 7.32 8.36
C LEU A 64 -13.97 7.71 7.07
N SER A 65 -13.28 7.55 5.94
CA SER A 65 -13.83 7.82 4.62
C SER A 65 -13.49 6.73 3.61
N LEU A 66 -14.05 6.86 2.40
CA LEU A 66 -13.66 6.01 1.27
C LEU A 66 -12.16 6.12 0.95
N ALA A 67 -11.52 7.26 1.21
CA ALA A 67 -10.08 7.42 0.96
C ALA A 67 -9.26 6.38 1.73
N ASP A 68 -9.61 6.14 2.99
CA ASP A 68 -8.95 5.13 3.83
C ASP A 68 -9.25 3.71 3.35
N LEU A 69 -10.50 3.44 2.99
CA LEU A 69 -10.92 2.10 2.54
C LEU A 69 -10.24 1.71 1.22
N PHE A 70 -9.96 2.66 0.33
CA PHE A 70 -9.22 2.39 -0.91
C PHE A 70 -7.73 2.16 -0.70
N VAL A 71 -7.14 2.75 0.35
CA VAL A 71 -5.71 2.56 0.67
C VAL A 71 -5.49 1.30 1.51
N LEU A 72 -6.46 0.92 2.36
CA LEU A 72 -6.38 -0.20 3.29
C LEU A 72 -5.87 -1.49 2.67
N PRO A 73 -6.35 -1.99 1.52
CA PRO A 73 -5.84 -3.24 0.98
C PRO A 73 -4.39 -3.14 0.47
N ILE A 74 -3.91 -1.95 0.10
CA ILE A 74 -2.59 -1.77 -0.54
C ILE A 74 -1.45 -1.90 0.48
N ILE A 75 -1.56 -1.22 1.63
CA ILE A 75 -0.45 -1.10 2.59
C ILE A 75 -0.05 -2.45 3.22
N PRO A 76 -0.98 -3.31 3.67
CA PRO A 76 -0.64 -4.65 4.18
C PRO A 76 0.10 -5.51 3.15
N TYR A 77 -0.29 -5.46 1.86
CA TYR A 77 0.42 -6.20 0.81
C TYR A 77 1.83 -5.66 0.55
N LEU A 78 2.06 -4.36 0.69
CA LEU A 78 3.42 -3.80 0.70
C LEU A 78 4.23 -4.32 1.90
N GLY A 79 3.59 -4.64 3.02
CA GLY A 79 4.23 -5.30 4.16
C GLY A 79 4.74 -6.71 3.85
N MET A 80 4.15 -7.39 2.87
CA MET A 80 4.55 -8.74 2.44
C MET A 80 5.73 -8.73 1.45
N VAL A 81 6.10 -7.58 0.89
CA VAL A 81 7.18 -7.45 -0.10
C VAL A 81 8.43 -6.85 0.54
N SER A 82 9.57 -7.55 0.40
CA SER A 82 10.84 -7.18 1.04
C SER A 82 11.30 -5.75 0.76
N GLU A 83 11.15 -5.27 -0.48
CA GLU A 83 11.65 -3.96 -0.91
C GLU A 83 10.87 -2.80 -0.29
N SER A 84 9.58 -3.00 0.03
CA SER A 84 8.73 -1.96 0.63
C SER A 84 8.70 -2.02 2.16
N GLN A 85 9.13 -3.12 2.79
CA GLN A 85 9.17 -3.20 4.26
C GLN A 85 9.99 -2.08 4.92
N PRO A 86 11.22 -1.75 4.47
CA PRO A 86 11.97 -0.63 5.04
C PRO A 86 11.28 0.72 4.83
N MET A 87 10.61 0.88 3.68
CA MET A 87 9.86 2.09 3.34
C MET A 87 8.75 2.29 4.38
N LEU A 88 7.91 1.28 4.58
CA LEU A 88 6.81 1.31 5.55
C LEU A 88 7.29 1.55 6.98
N LYS A 89 8.38 0.90 7.41
CA LYS A 89 8.95 1.08 8.76
C LYS A 89 9.32 2.52 9.09
N GLN A 90 9.69 3.32 8.09
CA GLN A 90 10.01 4.74 8.28
C GLN A 90 8.77 5.64 8.37
N ARG A 91 7.61 5.18 7.91
CA ARG A 91 6.35 5.96 7.84
C ARG A 91 5.46 5.63 9.04
N THR A 92 5.83 6.15 10.21
CA THR A 92 5.20 5.79 11.48
C THR A 92 3.72 6.18 11.57
N ARG A 93 3.29 7.27 10.91
CA ARG A 93 1.90 7.72 10.92
C ARG A 93 1.03 6.82 10.06
N LEU A 94 1.55 6.41 8.90
CA LEU A 94 0.92 5.45 8.02
C LEU A 94 0.80 4.08 8.69
N MET A 95 1.85 3.62 9.39
CA MET A 95 1.79 2.36 10.13
C MET A 95 0.78 2.41 11.28
N ARG A 96 0.75 3.50 12.06
CA ARG A 96 -0.28 3.74 13.08
C ARG A 96 -1.68 3.73 12.46
N TRP A 97 -1.87 4.37 11.31
CA TRP A 97 -3.14 4.36 10.60
C TRP A 97 -3.53 2.93 10.17
N GLN A 98 -2.58 2.14 9.66
CA GLN A 98 -2.81 0.75 9.29
C GLN A 98 -3.31 -0.06 10.49
N ASP A 99 -2.66 0.05 11.65
CA ASP A 99 -3.06 -0.67 12.86
C ASP A 99 -4.50 -0.32 13.26
N VAL A 100 -4.87 0.96 13.20
CA VAL A 100 -6.25 1.42 13.46
C VAL A 100 -7.23 0.83 12.45
N MET A 101 -6.84 0.72 11.17
CA MET A 101 -7.69 0.15 10.12
C MET A 101 -7.87 -1.36 10.25
N LEU A 102 -6.80 -2.11 10.54
CA LEU A 102 -6.84 -3.56 10.70
C LEU A 102 -7.52 -4.02 11.99
N ALA A 103 -7.58 -3.17 13.03
CA ALA A 103 -8.32 -3.46 14.26
C ALA A 103 -9.85 -3.50 14.08
N ARG A 104 -10.39 -3.08 12.92
CA ARG A 104 -11.83 -3.11 12.65
C ARG A 104 -12.27 -4.53 12.32
N GLN A 105 -13.42 -4.96 12.86
CA GLN A 105 -13.98 -6.29 12.63
C GLN A 105 -14.15 -6.64 11.13
N SER A 106 -14.43 -5.64 10.29
CA SER A 106 -14.58 -5.83 8.84
C SER A 106 -13.26 -6.14 8.12
N ALA A 107 -12.11 -5.76 8.67
CA ALA A 107 -10.81 -6.01 8.04
C ALA A 107 -10.52 -7.50 7.88
N PRO A 108 -10.44 -8.33 8.95
CA PRO A 108 -10.21 -9.77 8.80
C PRO A 108 -11.34 -10.48 8.05
N ALA A 109 -12.57 -9.95 8.10
CA ALA A 109 -13.70 -10.51 7.36
C ALA A 109 -13.58 -10.36 5.82
N THR A 110 -12.70 -9.48 5.34
CA THR A 110 -12.51 -9.18 3.91
C THR A 110 -11.12 -9.54 3.39
N GLU A 111 -10.29 -10.16 4.22
CA GLU A 111 -8.95 -10.60 3.81
C GLU A 111 -9.03 -11.59 2.64
N PRO A 112 -8.31 -11.32 1.53
CA PRO A 112 -8.28 -12.24 0.42
C PRO A 112 -7.61 -13.55 0.83
N LYS A 113 -8.30 -14.67 0.59
CA LYS A 113 -7.71 -16.00 0.70
C LYS A 113 -6.77 -16.20 -0.49
N LEU A 114 -5.53 -15.76 -0.35
CA LEU A 114 -4.49 -16.11 -1.31
C LEU A 114 -4.34 -17.64 -1.28
N ALA A 115 -4.61 -18.30 -2.40
CA ALA A 115 -4.45 -19.74 -2.50
C ALA A 115 -2.99 -20.09 -2.17
N ALA A 116 -2.81 -20.99 -1.20
CA ALA A 116 -1.52 -21.56 -0.82
C ALA A 116 -0.91 -22.39 -1.97
#